data_AF-A0A9D1UGS0-F1
#
_entry.id   AF-A0A9D1UGS0-F1
#
_cell.length_a   1.000
_cell.length_b   1.000
_cell.length_c   1.000
_cell.angle_alpha   90.00
_cell.angle_beta   90.00
_cell.angle_gamma   90.00
#
_symmetry.space_group_name_H-M   'P 1'
#
loop_
_entity.id
_entity.type
_entity.pdbx_description
1 polymer ?
#
loop_
_entity_poly.entity_id
_entity_poly.type
_entity_poly.pdbx_seq_one_letter_code
_entity_poly.pdbx_strand_id
1 'polypeptide(L)' 'MQRQRIENTARQELNDEDRLELCRLLIKAGYTVRLVKEKPEGKNRYEKYIEYWEE' A
#
# COMPACT_ATOMS: atom_id res chain seq x y z
N MET A 1 -12.99 -13.54 -0.79
CA MET A 1 -12.44 -12.21 -1.13
C MET A 1 -10.94 -12.29 -1.07
N GLN A 2 -10.26 -12.10 -2.21
CA GLN A 2 -8.80 -12.17 -2.28
C GLN A 2 -8.23 -10.80 -1.89
N ARG A 3 -7.35 -10.76 -0.88
CA ARG A 3 -6.65 -9.54 -0.48
C ARG A 3 -5.42 -9.39 -1.36
N GLN A 4 -5.28 -8.23 -1.98
CA GLN A 4 -4.15 -7.88 -2.83
C GLN A 4 -3.29 -6.85 -2.08
N ARG A 5 -1.98 -6.89 -2.30
CA ARG A 5 -1.05 -5.96 -1.66
C ARG A 5 -0.13 -5.32 -2.70
N ILE A 6 0.09 -4.03 -2.53
CA ILE A 6 0.97 -3.21 -3.36
C ILE A 6 2.16 -2.85 -2.48
N GLU A 7 3.26 -3.55 -2.73
CA GLU A 7 4.53 -3.39 -2.05
C GLU A 7 5.45 -2.46 -2.84
N ASN A 8 6.30 -1.73 -2.11
CA ASN A 8 7.24 -0.79 -2.71
C ASN A 8 8.38 -1.59 -3.35
N THR A 9 8.29 -1.86 -4.65
CA THR A 9 9.34 -2.58 -5.37
C THR A 9 10.53 -1.66 -5.60
N ALA A 10 11.76 -2.18 -5.59
CA ALA A 10 13.00 -1.40 -5.73
C ALA A 10 13.10 -0.54 -7.02
N ARG A 11 12.15 -0.67 -7.96
CA ARG A 11 12.03 0.13 -9.20
C ARG A 11 10.98 1.24 -9.14
N GLN A 12 10.09 1.25 -8.15
CA GLN A 12 9.10 2.30 -7.93
C GLN A 12 9.19 2.71 -6.47
N GLU A 13 9.94 3.78 -6.17
CA GLU A 13 9.76 4.49 -4.91
C GLU A 13 8.42 5.24 -4.98
N LEU A 14 7.34 4.58 -4.56
CA LEU A 14 6.08 5.27 -4.32
C LEU A 14 6.33 6.24 -3.17
N ASN A 15 6.24 7.54 -3.47
CA ASN A 15 6.23 8.57 -2.44
C ASN A 15 4.91 8.50 -1.66
N ASP A 16 4.86 9.20 -0.53
CA ASP A 16 3.62 9.28 0.26
C ASP A 16 2.44 9.86 -0.55
N GLU A 17 2.70 10.74 -1.52
CA GLU A 17 1.68 11.31 -2.42
C GLU A 17 1.12 10.27 -3.40
N ASP A 18 1.97 9.52 -4.11
CA ASP A 18 1.53 8.45 -5.01
C ASP A 18 0.70 7.39 -4.26
N ARG A 19 1.10 7.06 -3.02
CA ARG A 19 0.33 6.11 -2.18
C ARG A 19 -1.06 6.62 -1.86
N LEU A 20 -1.19 7.91 -1.56
CA LEU A 20 -2.48 8.54 -1.29
C LEU A 20 -3.36 8.55 -2.54
N GLU A 21 -2.78 8.86 -3.70
CA GLU A 21 -3.50 8.87 -4.96
C GLU A 21 -3.98 7.47 -5.34
N LEU A 22 -3.13 6.46 -5.14
CA LEU A 22 -3.49 5.05 -5.34
C LEU A 22 -4.62 4.60 -4.41
N CYS A 23 -4.54 4.93 -3.12
CA CYS A 23 -5.61 4.67 -2.16
C CYS A 23 -6.92 5.31 -2.63
N ARG A 24 -6.86 6.57 -3.10
CA ARG A 24 -8.04 7.30 -3.56
C ARG A 24 -8.65 6.66 -4.81
N LEU A 25 -7.83 6.15 -5.72
CA LEU A 25 -8.27 5.44 -6.93
C LEU A 25 -8.97 4.13 -6.57
N LEU A 26 -8.38 3.35 -5.67
CA LEU A 26 -8.93 2.07 -5.21
C LEU A 26 -10.26 2.27 -4.47
N ILE A 27 -10.36 3.27 -3.59
CA ILE A 27 -11.63 3.63 -2.93
C ILE A 27 -12.70 4.01 -3.95
N LYS A 28 -12.35 4.84 -4.95
CA LYS A 28 -13.28 5.23 -6.02
C LYS A 28 -13.77 4.05 -6.85
N ALA A 29 -12.93 3.05 -7.03
CA ALA A 29 -13.27 1.83 -7.75
C ALA A 29 -14.08 0.82 -6.91
N GLY A 30 -14.41 1.16 -5.65
CA GLY A 30 -15.21 0.31 -4.76
C GLY A 30 -14.39 -0.70 -3.96
N TYR A 31 -13.06 -0.60 -3.99
CA TYR A 31 -12.19 -1.44 -3.17
C TYR A 31 -12.00 -0.83 -1.78
N THR A 32 -11.98 -1.69 -0.77
CA THR A 32 -11.50 -1.30 0.55
C THR A 32 -9.97 -1.28 0.53
N VAL A 33 -9.37 -0.23 1.08
CA VAL A 33 -7.92 -0.07 1.17
C VAL A 33 -7.44 0.08 2.60
N ARG A 34 -6.22 -0.38 2.86
CA ARG A 34 -5.54 -0.27 4.14
C ARG A 34 -4.07 0.07 3.91
N LEU A 35 -3.65 1.19 4.49
CA LEU A 35 -2.25 1.58 4.54
C LEU A 35 -1.59 0.87 5.72
N VAL A 36 -0.54 0.11 5.43
CA VAL A 36 0.24 -0.55 6.47
C VAL A 36 1.66 -0.02 6.44
N LYS A 37 2.17 0.27 7.63
CA LYS A 37 3.54 0.73 7.86
C LYS A 37 4.15 -0.22 8.88
N GLU A 38 4.98 -1.14 8.40
CA GLU A 38 5.71 -2.07 9.25
C GLU A 38 7.17 -1.68 9.33
N LYS A 39 7.77 -1.92 10.50
CA LYS A 39 9.21 -1.86 10.69
C LYS A 39 9.70 -3.30 10.77
N PRO A 40 10.37 -3.83 9.74
CA PRO A 40 10.93 -5.18 9.82
C PRO A 40 11.93 -5.24 10.98
N GLU A 41 11.80 -6.25 11.84
CA GLU A 41 12.81 -6.51 12.87
C GLU A 41 14.15 -6.77 12.19
N GLY A 42 15.14 -5.92 12.48
CA GLY A 42 16.49 -6.00 11.90
C GLY A 42 16.79 -5.01 10.75
N LYS A 43 15.82 -4.25 10.24
CA LYS A 43 16.08 -3.15 9.29
C LYS A 43 15.74 -1.78 9.87
N ASN A 44 16.57 -0.78 9.56
CA ASN A 44 16.39 0.59 10.03
C ASN A 44 15.44 1.43 9.15
N ARG A 45 14.77 0.81 8.16
CA ARG A 45 13.83 1.47 7.24
C ARG A 45 12.43 0.93 7.46
N TYR A 46 11.46 1.82 7.55
CA TYR A 46 10.04 1.45 7.56
C TYR A 46 9.62 1.04 6.16
N GLU A 47 8.95 -0.11 6.04
CA GLU A 47 8.29 -0.54 4.81
C GLU A 47 6.83 -0.12 4.88
N LYS A 48 6.39 0.59 3.84
CA LYS A 48 5.01 1.05 3.69
C LYS A 48 4.41 0.32 2.49
N TYR A 49 3.32 -0.40 2.70
CA TYR A 49 2.59 -1.12 1.66
C TYR A 49 1.09 -0.84 1.77
N ILE A 50 0.38 -1.00 0.66
CA ILE A 50 -1.07 -0.79 0.57
C ILE A 50 -1.72 -2.15 0.41
N GLU A 51 -2.61 -2.54 1.31
CA GLU A 51 -3.49 -3.70 1.13
C GLU A 51 -4.84 -3.22 0.59
N TYR A 52 -5.43 -3.96 -0.34
CA TYR A 52 -6.77 -3.69 -0.83
C TYR A 52 -7.55 -4.97 -1.13
N TRP A 53 -8.87 -4.91 -1.00
CA TRP A 53 -9.76 -6.02 -1.30
C TRP A 53 -11.13 -5.52 -1.74
N GLU A 54 -11.82 -6.34 -2.54
CA GLU A 54 -13.22 -6.14 -2.91
C GLU A 54 -14.10 -6.64 -1.76
N GLU A 55 -15.09 -5.85 -1.37
CA GLU A 55 -16.11 -6.17 -0.36
C GLU A 55 -17.32 -6.87 -1.00
#